data_AF-A0A2D6MK77-F1
#
_entry.id   AF-A0A2D6MK77-F1
#
_cell.length_a   1.000
_cell.length_b   1.000
_cell.length_c   1.000
_cell.angle_alpha   90.00
_cell.angle_beta   90.00
_cell.angle_gamma   90.00
#
_symmetry.space_group_name_H-M   'P 1'
#
loop_
_entity.id
_entity.type
_entity.pdbx_description
1 polymer ?
#
loop_
_entity_poly.entity_id
_entity_poly.type
_entity_poly.pdbx_seq_one_letter_code
_entity_poly.pdbx_strand_id
1 'polypeptide(L)'
;MNVLRIIGLVLIFPIILISFFVLMTGASMRPFLHEQTYKQVMEDNDLYTYAKAEISRMDDEFMQGMFENESAEDTISRFLKDALAFARGETRDLELNVFIGAEEQKFFDMFEQQAERIPVCVAGQSMYSYGEPTCRPSNMSIQEFLGEAMGEQGMPIPKNGKINLVQMFDKDNFALEVQQYIQTSHKVFYAAFAGLIVLLIASFFLKRRSLSGWFRYISAPLIIVGLLGIAASIAARKVGLSQIPEFEGRVFARDAIMDLAGVLLGNLILYGGLLFGIGIVLIVLSFVFKGKR
;
A
#
# COMPACT_ATOMS: atom_id res chain seq x y z
N MET A 1 45.67 -1.48 24.02
CA MET A 1 44.91 -0.73 22.99
C MET A 1 43.99 -1.60 22.11
N ASN A 2 43.63 -2.85 22.51
CA ASN A 2 42.87 -3.78 21.66
C ASN A 2 41.42 -4.05 22.15
N VAL A 3 41.16 -4.02 23.46
CA VAL A 3 39.84 -4.41 24.01
C VAL A 3 38.73 -3.46 23.56
N LEU A 4 38.93 -2.15 23.67
CA LEU A 4 37.92 -1.15 23.26
C LEU A 4 37.58 -1.23 21.76
N ARG A 5 38.56 -1.56 20.91
CA ARG A 5 38.36 -1.76 19.47
C ARG A 5 37.58 -3.03 19.17
N ILE A 6 37.85 -4.11 19.90
CA ILE A 6 37.12 -5.38 19.78
C ILE A 6 35.67 -5.17 20.21
N ILE A 7 35.44 -4.53 21.36
CA ILE A 7 34.09 -4.18 21.84
C ILE A 7 33.36 -3.33 20.81
N GLY A 8 34.00 -2.29 20.27
CA GLY A 8 33.41 -1.45 19.23
C GLY A 8 32.99 -2.23 17.98
N LEU A 9 33.83 -3.15 17.50
CA LEU A 9 33.47 -4.01 16.37
C LEU A 9 32.31 -4.96 16.72
N VAL A 10 32.32 -5.60 17.89
CA VAL A 10 31.23 -6.49 18.31
C VAL A 10 29.89 -5.76 18.38
N LEU A 11 29.87 -4.50 18.81
CA LEU A 11 28.65 -3.67 18.86
C LEU A 11 28.20 -3.17 17.49
N ILE A 12 29.14 -2.83 16.60
CA ILE A 12 28.82 -2.36 15.24
C ILE A 12 28.23 -3.48 14.37
N PHE A 13 28.67 -4.73 14.59
CA PHE A 13 28.24 -5.88 13.79
C PHE A 13 26.71 -6.06 13.70
N PRO A 14 25.95 -6.17 14.81
CA PRO A 14 24.51 -6.33 14.76
C PRO A 14 23.82 -5.12 14.12
N ILE A 15 24.35 -3.91 14.31
CA ILE A 15 23.77 -2.69 13.71
C ILE A 15 23.91 -2.74 12.19
N ILE A 16 25.08 -3.11 11.66
CA ILE A 16 25.28 -3.30 10.22
C ILE A 16 24.34 -4.38 9.66
N LEU A 17 24.16 -5.48 10.39
CA LEU A 17 23.24 -6.55 10.01
C LEU A 17 21.81 -6.05 9.91
N ILE A 18 21.31 -5.34 10.93
CA ILE A 18 19.98 -4.75 10.94
C ILE A 18 19.83 -3.72 9.82
N SER A 19 20.83 -2.85 9.58
CA SER A 19 20.78 -1.88 8.49
C SER A 19 20.66 -2.54 7.13
N PHE A 20 21.44 -3.60 6.84
CA PHE A 20 21.28 -4.35 5.60
C PHE A 20 19.90 -4.99 5.47
N PHE A 21 19.36 -5.53 6.56
CA PHE A 21 18.02 -6.11 6.57
C PHE A 21 16.95 -5.06 6.25
N VAL A 22 16.98 -3.90 6.91
CA VAL A 22 16.05 -2.78 6.67
C VAL A 22 16.15 -2.26 5.23
N LEU A 23 17.35 -2.16 4.67
CA LEU A 23 17.54 -1.74 3.28
C LEU A 23 17.00 -2.78 2.29
N MET A 24 17.22 -4.06 2.54
CA MET A 24 16.71 -5.14 1.70
C MET A 24 15.18 -5.16 1.69
N THR A 25 14.54 -5.11 2.87
CA THR A 25 13.08 -5.11 2.98
C THR A 25 12.48 -3.84 2.40
N GLY A 26 13.01 -2.66 2.74
CA GLY A 26 12.55 -1.39 2.21
C GLY A 26 12.68 -1.28 0.69
N ALA A 27 13.79 -1.77 0.10
CA ALA A 27 13.95 -1.83 -1.34
C ALA A 27 12.95 -2.79 -2.01
N SER A 28 12.60 -3.89 -1.35
CA SER A 28 11.62 -4.86 -1.84
C SER A 28 10.18 -4.35 -1.80
N MET A 29 9.87 -3.42 -0.90
CA MET A 29 8.53 -2.84 -0.76
C MET A 29 8.28 -1.63 -1.68
N ARG A 30 9.33 -0.97 -2.20
CA ARG A 30 9.18 0.20 -3.08
C ARG A 30 8.28 0.01 -4.30
N PRO A 31 8.29 -1.13 -5.01
CA PRO A 31 7.41 -1.33 -6.16
C PRO A 31 5.91 -1.19 -5.84
N PHE A 32 5.49 -1.43 -4.60
CA PHE A 32 4.10 -1.25 -4.16
C PHE A 32 3.69 0.22 -4.01
N LEU A 33 4.63 1.15 -4.15
CA LEU A 33 4.30 2.57 -4.25
C LEU A 33 4.13 3.02 -5.70
N HIS A 34 4.11 2.11 -6.67
CA HIS A 34 4.01 2.41 -8.10
C HIS A 34 2.81 1.71 -8.73
N GLU A 35 2.09 2.44 -9.60
CA GLU A 35 0.84 1.97 -10.23
C GLU A 35 1.08 0.73 -11.10
N GLN A 36 2.25 0.60 -11.71
CA GLN A 36 2.59 -0.49 -12.63
C GLN A 36 2.45 -1.87 -11.97
N THR A 37 2.81 -1.98 -10.68
CA THR A 37 2.69 -3.23 -9.93
C THR A 37 1.23 -3.68 -9.82
N TYR A 38 0.32 -2.75 -9.54
CA TYR A 38 -1.11 -3.06 -9.41
C TYR A 38 -1.75 -3.29 -10.76
N LYS A 39 -1.41 -2.48 -11.77
CA LYS A 39 -1.92 -2.66 -13.12
C LYS A 39 -1.57 -4.03 -13.67
N GLN A 40 -0.32 -4.46 -13.53
CA GLN A 40 0.11 -5.79 -13.97
C GLN A 40 -0.65 -6.91 -13.24
N VAL A 41 -0.79 -6.83 -11.91
CA VAL A 41 -1.57 -7.84 -11.16
C VAL A 41 -3.04 -7.86 -11.60
N MET A 42 -3.64 -6.69 -11.85
CA MET A 42 -5.03 -6.62 -12.30
C MET A 42 -5.24 -7.19 -13.71
N GLU A 43 -4.28 -6.98 -14.61
CA GLU A 43 -4.27 -7.58 -15.96
C GLU A 43 -4.07 -9.09 -15.88
N ASP A 44 -3.07 -9.57 -15.14
CA ASP A 44 -2.73 -11.00 -15.02
C ASP A 44 -3.88 -11.83 -14.40
N ASN A 45 -4.76 -11.19 -13.62
CA ASN A 45 -5.89 -11.81 -12.93
C ASN A 45 -7.27 -11.49 -13.55
N ASP A 46 -7.32 -10.90 -14.75
CA ASP A 46 -8.56 -10.53 -15.45
C ASP A 46 -9.53 -9.65 -14.61
N LEU A 47 -9.00 -8.89 -13.64
CA LEU A 47 -9.81 -8.11 -12.71
C LEU A 47 -10.58 -6.97 -13.38
N TYR A 48 -10.03 -6.39 -14.45
CA TYR A 48 -10.71 -5.36 -15.24
C TYR A 48 -11.94 -5.94 -15.97
N THR A 49 -11.82 -7.14 -16.52
CA THR A 49 -12.92 -7.85 -17.18
C THR A 49 -14.02 -8.18 -16.17
N TYR A 50 -13.64 -8.66 -14.99
CA TYR A 50 -14.58 -8.93 -13.90
C TYR A 50 -15.30 -7.66 -13.45
N ALA A 51 -14.57 -6.57 -13.19
CA ALA A 51 -15.15 -5.30 -12.77
C ALA A 51 -16.16 -4.78 -13.80
N LYS A 52 -15.81 -4.85 -15.09
CA LYS A 52 -16.71 -4.49 -16.19
C LYS A 52 -17.98 -5.35 -16.21
N ALA A 53 -17.85 -6.67 -16.05
CA ALA A 53 -18.99 -7.58 -16.03
C ALA A 53 -19.91 -7.29 -14.84
N GLU A 54 -19.35 -6.97 -13.67
CA GLU A 54 -20.14 -6.69 -12.47
C GLU A 54 -20.85 -5.33 -12.54
N ILE A 55 -20.18 -4.30 -13.07
CA ILE A 55 -20.81 -3.01 -13.39
C ILE A 55 -21.97 -3.21 -14.36
N SER A 56 -21.79 -4.04 -15.40
CA SER A 56 -22.84 -4.33 -16.40
C SER A 56 -24.01 -5.15 -15.84
N ARG A 57 -23.84 -5.80 -14.69
CA ARG A 57 -24.88 -6.56 -13.98
C ARG A 57 -25.62 -5.74 -12.94
N MET A 58 -25.13 -4.54 -12.60
CA MET A 58 -25.88 -3.64 -11.75
C MET A 58 -27.13 -3.21 -12.52
N ASP A 59 -28.30 -3.51 -11.97
CA ASP A 59 -29.64 -3.24 -12.53
C ASP A 59 -30.01 -1.74 -12.51
N ASP A 60 -29.00 -0.89 -12.28
CA ASP A 60 -29.14 0.53 -12.05
C ASP A 60 -28.53 1.28 -13.25
N GLU A 61 -29.41 1.82 -14.10
CA GLU A 61 -29.04 2.62 -15.28
C GLU A 61 -28.06 3.75 -14.92
N PHE A 62 -28.13 4.25 -13.68
CA PHE A 62 -27.23 5.28 -13.18
C PHE A 62 -25.81 4.76 -12.95
N MET A 63 -25.66 3.59 -12.31
CA MET A 63 -24.34 2.97 -12.14
C MET A 63 -23.74 2.62 -13.50
N GLN A 64 -24.55 2.16 -14.46
CA GLN A 64 -24.08 1.93 -15.83
C GLN A 64 -23.65 3.25 -16.50
N GLY A 65 -24.44 4.33 -16.39
CA GLY A 65 -24.14 5.66 -16.94
C GLY A 65 -22.88 6.32 -16.35
N MET A 66 -22.58 6.08 -15.07
CA MET A 66 -21.34 6.55 -14.43
C MET A 66 -20.07 5.93 -15.06
N PHE A 67 -20.19 4.73 -15.64
CA PHE A 67 -19.10 4.02 -16.34
C PHE A 67 -19.27 4.00 -17.86
N GLU A 68 -20.28 4.65 -18.44
CA GLU A 68 -20.44 4.75 -19.90
C GLU A 68 -19.43 5.72 -20.52
N ASN A 69 -18.98 6.74 -19.76
CA ASN A 69 -18.09 7.79 -20.28
C ASN A 69 -16.59 7.51 -20.07
N GLU A 70 -16.24 6.55 -19.23
CA GLU A 70 -14.86 6.11 -18.96
C GLU A 70 -14.81 4.59 -18.78
N SER A 71 -13.78 3.95 -19.33
CA SER A 71 -13.62 2.51 -19.10
C SER A 71 -13.33 2.25 -17.62
N ALA A 72 -13.81 1.12 -17.08
CA ALA A 72 -13.52 0.71 -15.70
C ALA A 72 -12.00 0.66 -15.43
N GLU A 73 -11.20 0.31 -16.45
CA GLU A 73 -9.74 0.34 -16.40
C GLU A 73 -9.19 1.74 -16.16
N ASP A 74 -9.69 2.76 -16.87
CA ASP A 74 -9.25 4.15 -16.73
C ASP A 74 -9.60 4.70 -15.35
N THR A 75 -10.82 4.43 -14.87
CA THR A 75 -11.26 4.86 -13.54
C THR A 75 -10.40 4.23 -12.44
N ILE A 76 -10.19 2.90 -12.50
CA ILE A 76 -9.34 2.19 -11.53
C ILE A 76 -7.89 2.69 -11.60
N SER A 77 -7.35 2.87 -12.80
CA SER A 77 -5.98 3.36 -13.00
C SER A 77 -5.80 4.76 -12.43
N ARG A 78 -6.76 5.67 -12.66
CA ARG A 78 -6.77 7.01 -12.05
C ARG A 78 -6.80 6.92 -10.53
N PHE A 79 -7.70 6.13 -9.96
CA PHE A 79 -7.80 5.98 -8.51
C PHE A 79 -6.52 5.42 -7.88
N LEU A 80 -5.92 4.40 -8.49
CA LEU A 80 -4.63 3.86 -8.05
C LEU A 80 -3.55 4.93 -8.12
N LYS A 81 -3.50 5.69 -9.22
CA LYS A 81 -2.52 6.76 -9.40
C LYS A 81 -2.66 7.84 -8.32
N ASP A 82 -3.87 8.32 -8.08
CA ASP A 82 -4.15 9.37 -7.10
C ASP A 82 -3.91 8.87 -5.66
N ALA A 83 -4.34 7.65 -5.35
CA ALA A 83 -4.08 7.02 -4.05
C ALA A 83 -2.58 6.81 -3.80
N LEU A 84 -1.83 6.34 -4.78
CA LEU A 84 -0.40 6.13 -4.65
C LEU A 84 0.37 7.45 -4.64
N ALA A 85 -0.05 8.46 -5.40
CA ALA A 85 0.54 9.81 -5.36
C ALA A 85 0.35 10.43 -3.97
N PHE A 86 -0.85 10.33 -3.40
CA PHE A 86 -1.12 10.74 -2.03
C PHE A 86 -0.26 9.95 -1.04
N ALA A 87 -0.22 8.62 -1.14
CA ALA A 87 0.58 7.76 -0.27
C ALA A 87 2.08 8.09 -0.32
N ARG A 88 2.61 8.47 -1.49
CA ARG A 88 4.00 8.95 -1.68
C ARG A 88 4.24 10.35 -1.12
N GLY A 89 3.18 11.10 -0.81
CA GLY A 89 3.23 12.50 -0.35
C GLY A 89 3.40 13.51 -1.49
N GLU A 90 3.07 13.13 -2.73
CA GLU A 90 3.12 14.02 -3.90
C GLU A 90 1.91 14.98 -3.92
N THR A 91 0.78 14.54 -3.37
CA THR A 91 -0.42 15.37 -3.17
C THR A 91 -0.68 15.58 -1.67
N ARG A 92 -1.35 16.69 -1.33
CA ARG A 92 -1.71 17.02 0.05
C ARG A 92 -3.00 16.35 0.51
N ASP A 93 -3.93 16.18 -0.42
CA ASP A 93 -5.25 15.65 -0.18
C ASP A 93 -5.48 14.44 -1.09
N LEU A 94 -6.19 13.43 -0.57
CA LEU A 94 -6.66 12.30 -1.37
C LEU A 94 -8.00 12.67 -1.97
N GLU A 95 -8.07 12.67 -3.30
CA GLU A 95 -9.31 12.92 -4.03
C GLU A 95 -9.56 11.76 -4.99
N LEU A 96 -10.60 10.97 -4.71
CA LEU A 96 -11.07 9.89 -5.59
C LEU A 96 -12.35 10.37 -6.26
N ASN A 97 -12.19 11.27 -7.21
CA ASN A 97 -13.30 11.94 -7.87
C ASN A 97 -13.89 11.06 -8.98
N VAL A 98 -15.18 10.76 -8.89
CA VAL A 98 -15.98 10.26 -10.02
C VAL A 98 -16.69 11.45 -10.67
N PHE A 99 -16.64 11.51 -11.99
CA PHE A 99 -17.34 12.54 -12.76
C PHE A 99 -18.76 12.07 -13.09
N ILE A 100 -19.74 12.87 -12.71
CA ILE A 100 -21.17 12.62 -12.92
C ILE A 100 -21.72 13.56 -14.01
N GLY A 101 -21.05 14.69 -14.24
CA GLY A 101 -21.26 15.54 -15.41
C GLY A 101 -22.70 16.02 -15.57
N ALA A 102 -23.25 15.85 -16.78
CA ALA A 102 -24.61 16.27 -17.13
C ALA A 102 -25.72 15.45 -16.46
N GLU A 103 -25.37 14.37 -15.76
CA GLU A 103 -26.31 13.49 -15.08
C GLU A 103 -26.45 13.79 -13.58
N GLU A 104 -25.84 14.88 -13.08
CA GLU A 104 -25.98 15.32 -11.69
C GLU A 104 -27.46 15.48 -11.29
N GLN A 105 -28.29 16.00 -12.20
CA GLN A 105 -29.73 16.12 -11.94
C GLN A 105 -30.41 14.75 -11.86
N LYS A 106 -30.08 13.80 -12.75
CA LYS A 106 -30.62 12.43 -12.71
C LYS A 106 -30.22 11.68 -11.43
N PHE A 107 -29.00 11.93 -10.95
CA PHE A 107 -28.54 11.42 -9.66
C PHE A 107 -29.46 11.89 -8.55
N PHE A 108 -29.67 13.21 -8.42
CA PHE A 108 -30.58 13.75 -7.41
C PHE A 108 -32.02 13.26 -7.59
N ASP A 109 -32.54 13.20 -8.82
CA ASP A 109 -33.90 12.72 -9.12
C ASP A 109 -34.10 11.26 -8.66
N MET A 110 -33.07 10.40 -8.77
CA MET A 110 -33.11 9.02 -8.28
C MET A 110 -33.21 8.96 -6.75
N PHE A 111 -32.40 9.75 -6.04
CA PHE A 111 -32.46 9.85 -4.59
C PHE A 111 -33.79 10.46 -4.13
N GLU A 112 -34.32 11.45 -4.86
CA GLU A 112 -35.64 12.04 -4.62
C GLU A 112 -36.75 10.99 -4.75
N GLN A 113 -36.75 10.18 -5.82
CA GLN A 113 -37.74 9.11 -6.00
C GLN A 113 -37.68 8.05 -4.89
N GLN A 114 -36.50 7.74 -4.36
CA GLN A 114 -36.38 6.84 -3.22
C GLN A 114 -36.86 7.50 -1.92
N ALA A 115 -36.52 8.78 -1.71
CA ALA A 115 -36.96 9.54 -0.54
C ALA A 115 -38.47 9.79 -0.52
N GLU A 116 -39.12 9.91 -1.68
CA GLU A 116 -40.59 9.99 -1.80
C GLU A 116 -41.31 8.77 -1.25
N ARG A 117 -40.67 7.59 -1.28
CA ARG A 117 -41.24 6.34 -0.76
C ARG A 117 -41.13 6.25 0.77
N ILE A 118 -40.38 7.14 1.41
CA ILE A 118 -40.21 7.17 2.87
C ILE A 118 -41.46 7.83 3.49
N PRO A 119 -42.16 7.15 4.43
CA PRO A 119 -43.39 7.66 5.00
C PRO A 119 -43.15 8.91 5.85
N VAL A 120 -44.18 9.74 6.00
CA VAL A 120 -44.11 10.93 6.86
C VAL A 120 -44.13 10.52 8.34
N CYS A 121 -43.28 11.14 9.16
CA CYS A 121 -43.20 10.84 10.59
C CYS A 121 -44.53 11.15 11.30
N VAL A 122 -44.99 10.22 12.14
CA VAL A 122 -46.07 10.50 13.09
C VAL A 122 -45.53 11.30 14.29
N ALA A 123 -46.41 12.03 14.97
CA ALA A 123 -46.03 12.88 16.11
C ALA A 123 -45.27 12.07 17.18
N GLY A 124 -44.06 12.52 17.53
CA GLY A 124 -43.19 11.86 18.51
C GLY A 124 -42.31 10.74 17.96
N GLN A 125 -42.41 10.39 16.67
CA GLN A 125 -41.51 9.45 16.01
C GLN A 125 -40.19 10.14 15.64
N SER A 126 -39.05 9.47 15.90
CA SER A 126 -37.75 9.95 15.45
C SER A 126 -37.56 9.71 13.96
N MET A 127 -36.93 10.67 13.27
CA MET A 127 -36.57 10.57 11.85
C MET A 127 -35.66 9.35 11.57
N TYR A 128 -34.74 9.07 12.51
CA TYR A 128 -33.79 7.97 12.43
C TYR A 128 -34.11 6.86 13.42
N SER A 129 -33.91 5.62 13.01
CA SER A 129 -33.86 4.44 13.86
C SER A 129 -32.60 3.65 13.54
N TYR A 130 -31.76 3.39 14.53
CA TYR A 130 -30.47 2.68 14.34
C TYR A 130 -29.53 3.29 13.27
N GLY A 131 -29.63 4.59 13.01
CA GLY A 131 -28.80 5.29 12.00
C GLY A 131 -29.37 5.26 10.57
N GLU A 132 -30.55 4.66 10.37
CA GLU A 132 -31.24 4.65 9.08
C GLU A 132 -32.48 5.57 9.12
N PRO A 133 -32.76 6.32 8.04
CA PRO A 133 -33.94 7.16 7.95
C PRO A 133 -35.20 6.29 7.83
N THR A 134 -36.08 6.37 8.84
CA THR A 134 -37.34 5.60 8.88
C THR A 134 -38.57 6.40 8.49
N CYS A 135 -38.51 7.73 8.64
CA CYS A 135 -39.61 8.61 8.28
C CYS A 135 -39.11 10.02 7.94
N ARG A 136 -39.89 10.76 7.14
CA ARG A 136 -39.61 12.15 6.78
C ARG A 136 -40.46 13.12 7.62
N PRO A 137 -39.89 14.18 8.22
CA PRO A 137 -40.67 15.21 8.90
C PRO A 137 -41.66 15.91 7.95
N SER A 138 -42.90 16.13 8.40
CA SER A 138 -43.95 16.74 7.56
C SER A 138 -43.68 18.19 7.17
N ASN A 139 -42.78 18.86 7.89
CA ASN A 139 -42.39 20.25 7.70
C ASN A 139 -41.12 20.44 6.85
N MET A 140 -40.58 19.35 6.28
CA MET A 140 -39.32 19.35 5.53
C MET A 140 -39.56 18.93 4.08
N SER A 141 -38.98 19.66 3.12
CA SER A 141 -39.00 19.27 1.72
C SER A 141 -38.18 18.00 1.49
N ILE A 142 -38.42 17.30 0.37
CA ILE A 142 -37.67 16.08 0.03
C ILE A 142 -36.18 16.39 -0.14
N GLN A 143 -35.86 17.54 -0.73
CA GLN A 143 -34.48 18.01 -0.94
C GLN A 143 -33.76 18.31 0.37
N GLU A 144 -34.43 18.99 1.32
CA GLU A 144 -33.86 19.23 2.66
C GLU A 144 -33.66 17.92 3.42
N PHE A 145 -34.63 17.01 3.34
CA PHE A 145 -34.55 15.69 3.95
C PHE A 145 -33.40 14.86 3.38
N LEU A 146 -33.22 14.85 2.05
CA LEU A 146 -32.12 14.17 1.40
C LEU A 146 -30.77 14.77 1.78
N GLY A 147 -30.65 16.09 1.82
CA GLY A 147 -29.42 16.75 2.26
C GLY A 147 -29.05 16.37 3.69
N GLU A 148 -30.01 16.31 4.60
CA GLU A 148 -29.81 15.91 5.99
C GLU A 148 -29.51 14.41 6.13
N ALA A 149 -30.26 13.54 5.45
CA ALA A 149 -30.04 12.09 5.47
C ALA A 149 -28.71 11.69 4.84
N MET A 150 -28.32 12.31 3.72
CA MET A 150 -27.02 12.09 3.09
C MET A 150 -25.90 12.61 3.99
N GLY A 151 -26.07 13.77 4.63
CA GLY A 151 -25.10 14.32 5.59
C GLY A 151 -24.88 13.41 6.79
N GLU A 152 -25.95 12.95 7.44
CA GLU A 152 -25.90 12.04 8.60
C GLU A 152 -25.33 10.66 8.24
N GLN A 153 -25.57 10.15 7.04
CA GLN A 153 -24.97 8.89 6.57
C GLN A 153 -23.53 9.04 6.03
N GLY A 154 -23.02 10.27 5.93
CA GLY A 154 -21.72 10.58 5.35
C GLY A 154 -21.67 10.25 3.85
N MET A 155 -22.80 10.33 3.16
CA MET A 155 -22.86 10.20 1.71
C MET A 155 -22.37 11.50 1.06
N PRO A 156 -21.45 11.42 0.08
CA PRO A 156 -20.92 12.61 -0.56
C PRO A 156 -21.98 13.26 -1.44
N ILE A 157 -22.27 14.54 -1.16
CA ILE A 157 -23.13 15.36 -2.01
C ILE A 157 -22.30 15.81 -3.23
N PRO A 158 -22.76 15.58 -4.47
CA PRO A 158 -22.09 16.09 -5.67
C PRO A 158 -21.76 17.58 -5.53
N LYS A 159 -20.54 17.94 -5.87
CA LYS A 159 -20.11 19.35 -5.99
C LYS A 159 -19.48 19.55 -7.35
N ASN A 160 -20.07 20.42 -8.15
CA ASN A 160 -19.63 20.71 -9.52
C ASN A 160 -19.57 19.45 -10.41
N GLY A 161 -20.61 18.60 -10.35
CA GLY A 161 -20.69 17.37 -11.16
C GLY A 161 -19.67 16.30 -10.78
N LYS A 162 -19.11 16.34 -9.56
CA LYS A 162 -18.16 15.34 -9.06
C LYS A 162 -18.53 14.86 -7.66
N ILE A 163 -18.30 13.57 -7.41
CA ILE A 163 -18.34 12.97 -6.07
C ILE A 163 -16.92 12.52 -5.68
N ASN A 164 -16.46 12.94 -4.51
CA ASN A 164 -15.23 12.41 -3.92
C ASN A 164 -15.55 11.19 -3.05
N LEU A 165 -15.14 10.00 -3.50
CA LEU A 165 -15.40 8.74 -2.82
C LEU A 165 -14.66 8.60 -1.47
N VAL A 166 -13.61 9.39 -1.24
CA VAL A 166 -12.82 9.33 0.00
C VAL A 166 -13.68 9.62 1.23
N GLN A 167 -14.63 10.55 1.13
CA GLN A 167 -15.53 10.92 2.24
C GLN A 167 -16.44 9.76 2.68
N MET A 168 -16.72 8.82 1.77
CA MET A 168 -17.57 7.66 2.03
C MET A 168 -16.78 6.51 2.65
N PHE A 169 -15.56 6.27 2.15
CA PHE A 169 -14.77 5.08 2.48
C PHE A 169 -13.65 5.31 3.51
N ASP A 170 -13.25 6.55 3.77
CA ASP A 170 -12.16 6.88 4.69
C ASP A 170 -12.61 7.76 5.87
N LYS A 171 -13.69 7.35 6.56
CA LYS A 171 -14.29 8.12 7.67
C LYS A 171 -13.33 8.35 8.85
N ASP A 172 -12.38 7.44 9.05
CA ASP A 172 -11.41 7.49 10.16
C ASP A 172 -10.07 8.15 9.78
N ASN A 173 -9.92 8.70 8.58
CA ASN A 173 -8.65 9.21 8.04
C ASN A 173 -7.53 8.15 8.02
N PHE A 174 -7.89 6.89 7.79
CA PHE A 174 -6.95 5.79 7.66
C PHE A 174 -5.95 6.04 6.52
N ALA A 175 -6.37 6.66 5.41
CA ALA A 175 -5.45 6.99 4.32
C ALA A 175 -4.32 7.92 4.77
N LEU A 176 -4.62 8.90 5.64
CA LEU A 176 -3.62 9.80 6.21
C LEU A 176 -2.65 9.03 7.11
N GLU A 177 -3.13 8.09 7.91
CA GLU A 177 -2.29 7.24 8.74
C GLU A 177 -1.32 6.40 7.88
N VAL A 178 -1.84 5.79 6.81
CA VAL A 178 -1.04 5.02 5.83
C VAL A 178 0.01 5.91 5.17
N GLN A 179 -0.34 7.12 4.74
CA GLN A 179 0.61 8.09 4.17
C GLN A 179 1.74 8.39 5.17
N GLN A 180 1.41 8.64 6.44
CA GLN A 180 2.40 8.92 7.49
C GLN A 180 3.34 7.73 7.74
N TYR A 181 2.82 6.49 7.74
CA TYR A 181 3.66 5.29 7.83
C TYR A 181 4.59 5.15 6.64
N ILE A 182 4.11 5.38 5.41
CA ILE A 182 4.93 5.31 4.20
C ILE A 182 6.05 6.36 4.25
N GLN A 183 5.71 7.61 4.57
CA GLN A 183 6.72 8.67 4.72
C GLN A 183 7.74 8.35 5.82
N THR A 184 7.29 7.81 6.95
CA THR A 184 8.17 7.39 8.05
C THR A 184 9.09 6.25 7.61
N SER A 185 8.55 5.26 6.88
CA SER A 185 9.33 4.14 6.35
C SER A 185 10.42 4.62 5.36
N HIS A 186 10.11 5.60 4.51
CA HIS A 186 11.10 6.23 3.63
C HIS A 186 12.20 6.95 4.41
N LYS A 187 11.85 7.70 5.46
CA LYS A 187 12.84 8.35 6.33
C LYS A 187 13.74 7.32 7.02
N VAL A 188 13.16 6.24 7.56
CA VAL A 188 13.90 5.13 8.18
C VAL A 188 14.83 4.47 7.17
N PHE A 189 14.39 4.24 5.94
CA PHE A 189 15.21 3.67 4.88
C PHE A 189 16.43 4.55 4.58
N TYR A 190 16.24 5.85 4.34
CA TYR A 190 17.35 6.77 4.06
C TYR A 190 18.27 6.97 5.27
N ALA A 191 17.72 7.01 6.48
CA ALA A 191 18.52 7.06 7.71
C ALA A 191 19.35 5.78 7.89
N ALA A 192 18.79 4.60 7.62
CA ALA A 192 19.50 3.34 7.64
C ALA A 192 20.61 3.29 6.58
N PHE A 193 20.36 3.85 5.38
CA PHE A 193 21.36 3.93 4.32
C PHE A 193 22.54 4.83 4.71
N ALA A 194 22.26 6.06 5.16
CA ALA A 194 23.29 6.99 5.61
C ALA A 194 24.05 6.44 6.83
N GLY A 195 23.33 5.87 7.80
CA GLY A 195 23.91 5.21 8.97
C GLY A 195 24.81 4.05 8.59
N LEU A 196 24.40 3.20 7.63
CA LEU A 196 25.22 2.10 7.12
C LEU A 196 26.54 2.62 6.53
N ILE A 197 26.52 3.68 5.72
CA ILE A 197 27.75 4.27 5.16
C ILE A 197 28.70 4.71 6.29
N VAL A 198 28.17 5.41 7.30
CA VAL A 198 28.97 5.83 8.47
C VAL A 198 29.56 4.63 9.22
N LEU A 199 28.77 3.57 9.43
CA LEU A 199 29.21 2.34 10.09
C LEU A 199 30.27 1.60 9.28
N LEU A 200 30.13 1.54 7.96
CA LEU A 200 31.14 0.95 7.06
C LEU A 200 32.46 1.71 7.16
N ILE A 201 32.43 3.04 7.12
CA ILE A 201 33.62 3.89 7.30
C ILE A 201 34.24 3.69 8.70
N ALA A 202 33.43 3.71 9.76
CA ALA A 202 33.89 3.50 11.13
C ALA A 202 34.55 2.12 11.30
N SER A 203 33.93 1.06 10.76
CA SER A 203 34.47 -0.29 10.80
C SER A 203 35.79 -0.41 10.02
N PHE A 204 35.93 0.31 8.91
CA PHE A 204 37.17 0.38 8.13
C PHE A 204 38.31 0.99 8.95
N PHE A 205 38.08 2.12 9.62
CA PHE A 205 39.08 2.74 10.50
C PHE A 205 39.45 1.87 11.70
N LEU A 206 38.50 1.12 12.26
CA LEU A 206 38.77 0.18 13.36
C LEU A 206 39.60 -1.04 12.89
N LYS A 207 39.43 -1.48 11.64
CA LYS A 207 40.14 -2.61 11.03
C LYS A 207 41.36 -2.22 10.18
N ARG A 208 41.78 -0.95 10.19
CA ARG A 208 42.83 -0.31 9.36
C ARG A 208 44.13 -1.10 9.14
N ARG A 209 44.44 -2.10 9.98
CA ARG A 209 45.59 -2.99 9.84
C ARG A 209 45.47 -4.04 8.74
N SER A 210 44.28 -4.35 8.22
CA SER A 210 44.12 -5.37 7.18
C SER A 210 42.83 -5.17 6.37
N LEU A 211 42.98 -4.78 5.10
CA LEU A 211 41.88 -4.77 4.12
C LEU A 211 41.20 -6.14 4.01
N SER A 212 41.99 -7.21 3.99
CA SER A 212 41.50 -8.59 4.04
C SER A 212 40.59 -8.85 5.26
N GLY A 213 41.01 -8.39 6.45
CA GLY A 213 40.23 -8.52 7.67
C GLY A 213 38.96 -7.67 7.71
N TRP A 214 38.94 -6.53 7.01
CA TRP A 214 37.74 -5.71 6.87
C TRP A 214 36.73 -6.31 5.89
N PHE A 215 37.20 -6.79 4.72
CA PHE A 215 36.32 -7.46 3.75
C PHE A 215 35.62 -8.69 4.34
N ARG A 216 36.33 -9.52 5.10
CA ARG A 216 35.71 -10.67 5.81
C ARG A 216 34.69 -10.26 6.86
N TYR A 217 34.91 -9.11 7.49
CA TYR A 217 34.04 -8.63 8.54
C TYR A 217 32.71 -8.13 7.96
N ILE A 218 32.74 -7.41 6.83
CA ILE A 218 31.54 -6.92 6.14
C ILE A 218 30.84 -8.02 5.32
N SER A 219 31.57 -9.01 4.83
CA SER A 219 30.96 -10.12 4.08
C SER A 219 30.01 -10.97 4.92
N ALA A 220 30.30 -11.15 6.22
CA ALA A 220 29.47 -11.98 7.08
C ALA A 220 28.03 -11.44 7.24
N PRO A 221 27.80 -10.15 7.59
CA PRO A 221 26.46 -9.57 7.60
C PRO A 221 25.73 -9.68 6.26
N LEU A 222 26.43 -9.42 5.15
CA LEU A 222 25.85 -9.52 3.79
C LEU A 222 25.35 -10.94 3.48
N ILE A 223 26.18 -11.95 3.78
CA ILE A 223 25.82 -13.37 3.58
C ILE A 223 24.66 -13.76 4.50
N ILE A 224 24.72 -13.39 5.78
CA ILE A 224 23.68 -13.73 6.76
C ILE A 224 22.34 -13.12 6.34
N VAL A 225 22.31 -11.81 6.06
CA VAL A 225 21.07 -11.12 5.63
C VAL A 225 20.57 -11.66 4.30
N GLY A 226 21.47 -11.91 3.34
CA GLY A 226 21.10 -12.49 2.05
C GLY A 226 20.47 -13.86 2.17
N LEU A 227 21.08 -14.76 2.95
CA LEU A 227 20.52 -16.08 3.23
C LEU A 227 19.20 -16.02 4.00
N LEU A 228 19.09 -15.14 4.99
CA LEU A 228 17.84 -14.94 5.72
C LEU A 228 16.71 -14.44 4.80
N GLY A 229 16.99 -13.49 3.90
CA GLY A 229 16.03 -13.00 2.92
C GLY A 229 15.52 -14.10 1.99
N ILE A 230 16.43 -14.92 1.45
CA ILE A 230 16.09 -16.06 0.59
C ILE A 230 15.28 -17.11 1.37
N ALA A 231 15.76 -17.51 2.56
CA ALA A 231 15.12 -18.53 3.39
C ALA A 231 13.73 -18.09 3.85
N ALA A 232 13.58 -16.85 4.31
CA ALA A 232 12.29 -16.26 4.70
C ALA A 232 11.33 -16.24 3.52
N SER A 233 11.81 -15.91 2.32
CA SER A 233 10.97 -15.89 1.12
C SER A 233 10.47 -17.27 0.72
N ILE A 234 11.35 -18.29 0.77
CA ILE A 234 10.98 -19.68 0.49
C ILE A 234 9.99 -20.19 1.55
N ALA A 235 10.23 -19.88 2.83
CA ALA A 235 9.34 -20.25 3.92
C ALA A 235 7.96 -19.58 3.78
N ALA A 236 7.92 -18.29 3.46
CA ALA A 236 6.68 -17.55 3.25
C ALA A 236 5.85 -18.12 2.08
N ARG A 237 6.50 -18.51 0.98
CA ARG A 237 5.82 -19.19 -0.14
C ARG A 237 5.20 -20.52 0.26
N LYS A 238 5.88 -21.29 1.11
CA LYS A 238 5.43 -22.63 1.52
C LYS A 238 4.37 -22.65 2.63
N VAL A 239 4.40 -21.67 3.54
CA VAL A 239 3.61 -21.68 4.78
C VAL A 239 2.57 -20.55 4.80
N GLY A 240 2.95 -19.35 4.36
CA GLY A 240 2.12 -18.15 4.49
C GLY A 240 1.07 -18.00 3.41
N LEU A 241 1.42 -18.31 2.15
CA LEU A 241 0.48 -18.20 1.02
C LEU A 241 -0.62 -19.26 1.04
N SER A 242 -0.38 -20.43 1.65
CA SER A 242 -1.38 -21.50 1.79
C SER A 242 -2.44 -21.22 2.85
N GLN A 243 -2.26 -20.20 3.70
CA GLN A 243 -3.17 -19.87 4.80
C GLN A 243 -4.05 -18.64 4.53
N ILE A 244 -3.96 -18.04 3.34
CA ILE A 244 -4.87 -16.95 2.96
C ILE A 244 -6.27 -17.56 2.89
N PRO A 245 -7.21 -17.15 3.77
CA PRO A 245 -8.53 -17.73 3.82
C PRO A 245 -9.20 -17.59 2.46
N GLU A 246 -9.88 -18.65 2.03
CA GLU A 246 -10.76 -18.56 0.88
C GLU A 246 -11.87 -17.57 1.24
N PHE A 247 -11.82 -16.39 0.62
CA PHE A 247 -12.92 -15.45 0.68
C PHE A 247 -14.09 -16.10 -0.07
N GLU A 248 -15.12 -16.52 0.65
CA GLU A 248 -16.33 -17.12 0.06
C GLU A 248 -16.80 -16.24 -1.11
N GLY A 249 -16.74 -16.80 -2.33
CA GLY A 249 -17.18 -16.15 -3.56
C GLY A 249 -16.17 -15.29 -4.33
N ARG A 250 -14.91 -15.12 -3.89
CA ARG A 250 -13.93 -14.25 -4.57
C ARG A 250 -12.54 -14.86 -4.77
N VAL A 251 -12.47 -15.93 -5.58
CA VAL A 251 -11.20 -16.57 -6.01
C VAL A 251 -10.20 -15.54 -6.55
N PHE A 252 -10.66 -14.57 -7.33
CA PHE A 252 -9.84 -13.51 -7.93
C PHE A 252 -9.13 -12.59 -6.92
N ALA A 253 -9.75 -12.30 -5.77
CA ALA A 253 -9.14 -11.45 -4.75
C ALA A 253 -7.94 -12.17 -4.08
N ARG A 254 -8.06 -13.49 -3.91
CA ARG A 254 -6.97 -14.31 -3.38
C ARG A 254 -5.81 -14.37 -4.37
N ASP A 255 -6.08 -14.61 -5.65
CA ASP A 255 -5.04 -14.73 -6.67
C ASP A 255 -4.27 -13.41 -6.83
N ALA A 256 -4.99 -12.27 -6.85
CA ALA A 256 -4.36 -10.95 -6.85
C ALA A 256 -3.48 -10.68 -5.61
N ILE A 257 -3.92 -11.08 -4.41
CA ILE A 257 -3.11 -10.97 -3.20
C ILE A 257 -1.88 -11.89 -3.27
N MET A 258 -2.03 -13.10 -3.82
CA MET A 258 -0.93 -14.04 -3.99
C MET A 258 0.11 -13.53 -4.99
N ASP A 259 -0.31 -12.89 -6.08
CA ASP A 259 0.59 -12.29 -7.06
C ASP A 259 1.31 -11.07 -6.50
N LEU A 260 0.60 -10.20 -5.77
CA LEU A 260 1.23 -9.10 -5.03
C LEU A 260 2.26 -9.63 -4.04
N ALA A 261 1.92 -10.63 -3.23
CA ALA A 261 2.89 -11.27 -2.35
C ALA A 261 4.05 -11.90 -3.13
N GLY A 262 3.77 -12.50 -4.30
CA GLY A 262 4.75 -13.05 -5.22
C GLY A 262 5.80 -12.02 -5.66
N VAL A 263 5.38 -10.79 -5.99
CA VAL A 263 6.26 -9.66 -6.32
C VAL A 263 7.18 -9.32 -5.15
N LEU A 264 6.64 -9.20 -3.93
CA LEU A 264 7.43 -8.89 -2.73
C LEU A 264 8.48 -9.98 -2.48
N LEU A 265 8.06 -11.24 -2.49
CA LEU A 265 8.94 -12.39 -2.24
C LEU A 265 9.99 -12.57 -3.35
N GLY A 266 9.62 -12.28 -4.61
CA GLY A 266 10.55 -12.27 -5.74
C GLY A 266 11.66 -11.23 -5.56
N ASN A 267 11.28 -10.01 -5.17
CA ASN A 267 12.25 -8.94 -4.89
C ASN A 267 13.15 -9.25 -3.69
N LEU A 268 12.60 -9.84 -2.62
CA LEU A 268 13.39 -10.29 -1.47
C LEU A 268 14.43 -11.36 -1.84
N ILE A 269 14.06 -12.31 -2.71
CA ILE A 269 15.00 -13.31 -3.25
C ILE A 269 16.08 -12.62 -4.10
N LEU A 270 15.69 -11.70 -4.97
CA LEU A 270 16.62 -10.97 -5.84
C LEU A 270 17.64 -10.18 -5.02
N TYR A 271 17.18 -9.32 -4.11
CA TYR A 271 18.07 -8.52 -3.27
C TYR A 271 18.86 -9.37 -2.28
N GLY A 272 18.24 -10.41 -1.71
CA GLY A 272 18.94 -11.38 -0.86
C GLY A 272 20.07 -12.11 -1.61
N GLY A 273 19.81 -12.53 -2.84
CA GLY A 273 20.80 -13.12 -3.74
C GLY A 273 21.93 -12.16 -4.11
N LEU A 274 21.62 -10.89 -4.38
CA LEU A 274 22.62 -9.85 -4.61
C LEU A 274 23.52 -9.63 -3.39
N LEU A 275 22.95 -9.49 -2.19
CA LEU A 275 23.73 -9.33 -0.96
C LEU A 275 24.61 -10.56 -0.69
N PHE A 276 24.06 -11.76 -0.85
CA PHE A 276 24.81 -13.00 -0.72
C PHE A 276 25.98 -13.07 -1.71
N GLY A 277 25.72 -12.77 -2.99
CA GLY A 277 26.74 -12.77 -4.05
C GLY A 277 27.85 -11.75 -3.79
N ILE A 278 27.50 -10.51 -3.43
CA ILE A 278 28.48 -9.48 -3.03
C ILE A 278 29.30 -9.97 -1.83
N GLY A 279 28.63 -10.57 -0.83
CA GLY A 279 29.30 -11.15 0.33
C GLY A 279 30.34 -12.21 -0.03
N ILE A 280 30.01 -13.15 -0.93
CA ILE A 280 30.95 -14.15 -1.45
C ILE A 280 32.13 -13.47 -2.16
N VAL A 281 31.86 -12.51 -3.04
CA VAL A 281 32.91 -11.78 -3.76
C VAL A 281 33.86 -11.08 -2.78
N LEU A 282 33.34 -10.45 -1.73
CA LEU A 282 34.16 -9.82 -0.69
C LEU A 282 35.02 -10.85 0.09
N ILE A 283 34.48 -12.05 0.37
CA ILE A 283 35.28 -13.15 0.95
C ILE A 283 36.42 -13.53 0.03
N VAL A 284 36.16 -13.75 -1.27
CA VAL A 284 37.18 -14.12 -2.26
C VAL A 284 38.25 -13.04 -2.35
N LEU A 285 37.85 -11.77 -2.48
CA LEU A 285 38.76 -10.62 -2.48
C LEU A 285 39.60 -10.56 -1.20
N SER A 286 39.02 -10.94 -0.05
CA SER A 286 39.78 -10.99 1.20
C SER A 286 41.00 -11.92 1.13
N PHE A 287 40.94 -13.01 0.36
CA PHE A 287 42.07 -13.92 0.18
C PHE A 287 43.14 -13.32 -0.73
N VAL A 288 42.74 -12.62 -1.79
CA VAL A 288 43.66 -11.92 -2.71
C VAL A 288 44.47 -10.85 -1.97
N PHE A 289 43.81 -10.05 -1.12
CA PHE A 289 44.48 -9.02 -0.33
C PHE A 289 45.22 -9.55 0.90
N LYS A 290 45.08 -10.83 1.25
CA LYS A 290 45.81 -11.45 2.37
C LYS A 290 47.31 -11.61 2.07
N GLY A 291 47.68 -11.73 0.79
CA GLY A 291 49.06 -11.98 0.34
C GLY A 291 49.91 -10.74 0.02
N LYS A 292 49.37 -9.52 0.11
CA LYS A 292 50.09 -8.26 -0.19
C LYS A 292 50.64 -7.56 1.07
N ARG A 293 51.16 -8.31 2.04
CA ARG A 293 51.89 -7.74 3.19
C ARG A 293 53.37 -7.98 3.06
#